data_AF-A0A2E0U7F3-F1
#
_entry.id   AF-A0A2E0U7F3-F1
#
_cell.length_a   1.000
_cell.length_b   1.000
_cell.length_c   1.000
_cell.angle_alpha   90.00
_cell.angle_beta   90.00
_cell.angle_gamma   90.00
#
_symmetry.space_group_name_H-M   'P 1'
#
loop_
_entity.id
_entity.type
_entity.pdbx_description
1 polymer ?
#
loop_
_entity_poly.entity_id
_entity_poly.type
_entity_poly.pdbx_seq_one_letter_code
_entity_poly.pdbx_strand_id
1 'polypeptide(L)'
;MLYDFLFNLAGNADFMANNIQPIFESIDQGPISGAVKKAWYFTPMAGCIHLVALAILGGAVIISDLRIIGPGISAQSPQTLNEKMRPFLIWAAVGLIFSGVLLALGQVMRVYNSPPFWLKMASLFAAIVFTFTTRDAVIRNEGKLTITAWIGLAVSMVVFWLSWINLTDWFFGARQAYLIFVFILAGLVFAPSLLPASVTAPVRRLPQLVSLPVVFAVVVGLITVAFLLSGIDYMTEKDMNGMGIGAFFQPQILGMMLVAFVTGLVAWAGMGMDKQPLAMRIVAAISIFLWASTAISGRWIAFW
;
A
#
# COMPACT_ATOMS: atom_id res chain seq x y z
N MET A 1 -26.31 9.03 -12.04
CA MET A 1 -25.87 7.75 -12.64
C MET A 1 -24.45 7.34 -12.23
N LEU A 2 -23.36 8.03 -12.63
CA LEU A 2 -22.00 7.60 -12.22
C LEU A 2 -21.72 7.85 -10.73
N TYR A 3 -22.16 9.00 -10.19
CA TYR A 3 -22.09 9.28 -8.76
C TYR A 3 -22.89 8.27 -7.94
N ASP A 4 -24.13 8.00 -8.33
CA ASP A 4 -24.98 7.00 -7.66
C ASP A 4 -24.40 5.59 -7.78
N PHE A 5 -23.78 5.25 -8.91
CA PHE A 5 -23.08 3.98 -9.08
C PHE A 5 -21.86 3.88 -8.15
N LEU A 6 -21.00 4.90 -8.10
CA LEU A 6 -19.81 4.92 -7.26
C LEU A 6 -20.15 4.98 -5.76
N PHE A 7 -21.20 5.72 -5.39
CA PHE A 7 -21.69 5.84 -4.01
C PHE A 7 -22.33 4.54 -3.53
N ASN A 8 -23.15 3.88 -4.37
CA ASN A 8 -23.79 2.61 -4.02
C ASN A 8 -22.82 1.41 -4.07
N LEU A 9 -21.86 1.39 -5.00
CA LEU A 9 -20.83 0.36 -5.09
C LEU A 9 -19.87 0.40 -3.89
N ALA A 10 -19.66 1.57 -3.28
CA ALA A 10 -18.68 1.74 -2.21
C ALA A 10 -19.21 1.44 -0.81
N GLY A 11 -20.52 1.33 -0.57
CA GLY A 11 -21.01 1.16 0.81
C GLY A 11 -22.51 0.91 1.02
N ASN A 12 -23.32 0.76 -0.03
CA ASN A 12 -24.74 0.42 0.16
C ASN A 12 -24.89 -1.10 0.26
N ALA A 13 -25.13 -1.60 1.48
CA ALA A 13 -25.33 -3.03 1.76
C ALA A 13 -26.43 -3.64 0.87
N ASP A 14 -27.50 -2.88 0.60
CA ASP A 14 -28.60 -3.32 -0.25
C ASP A 14 -28.18 -3.45 -1.72
N PHE A 15 -27.31 -2.57 -2.22
CA PHE A 15 -26.79 -2.68 -3.58
C PHE A 15 -25.93 -3.93 -3.74
N MET A 16 -25.01 -4.16 -2.80
CA MET A 16 -24.12 -5.33 -2.80
C MET A 16 -24.92 -6.63 -2.71
N ALA A 17 -25.87 -6.71 -1.78
CA ALA A 17 -26.73 -7.88 -1.59
C ALA A 17 -27.60 -8.17 -2.82
N ASN A 18 -28.18 -7.14 -3.44
CA ASN A 18 -29.12 -7.35 -4.55
C ASN A 18 -28.44 -7.58 -5.92
N ASN A 19 -27.22 -7.06 -6.14
CA ASN A 19 -26.61 -7.06 -7.47
C ASN A 19 -25.30 -7.84 -7.54
N ILE A 20 -24.50 -7.86 -6.47
CA ILE A 20 -23.15 -8.44 -6.47
C ILE A 20 -23.15 -9.83 -5.82
N GLN A 21 -23.84 -9.99 -4.69
CA GLN A 21 -23.94 -11.28 -3.99
C GLN A 21 -24.42 -12.43 -4.88
N PRO A 22 -25.49 -12.28 -5.70
CA PRO A 22 -25.97 -13.39 -6.53
C PRO A 22 -24.93 -13.86 -7.54
N ILE A 23 -24.06 -12.95 -8.01
CA ILE A 23 -22.95 -13.29 -8.90
C ILE A 23 -21.93 -14.15 -8.14
N PHE A 24 -21.52 -13.74 -6.94
CA PHE A 24 -20.58 -14.51 -6.13
C PHE A 24 -21.14 -15.87 -5.72
N GLU A 25 -22.43 -15.96 -5.36
CA GLU A 25 -23.10 -17.23 -5.05
C GLU A 25 -23.14 -18.16 -6.27
N SER A 26 -23.44 -17.62 -7.46
CA SER A 26 -23.42 -18.40 -8.70
C SER A 26 -22.03 -18.96 -9.03
N ILE A 27 -20.97 -18.18 -8.75
CA ILE A 27 -19.58 -18.62 -8.92
C ILE A 27 -19.24 -19.68 -7.86
N ASP A 28 -19.63 -19.45 -6.61
CA ASP A 28 -19.33 -20.35 -5.47
C ASP A 28 -19.93 -21.75 -5.67
N GLN A 29 -21.16 -21.82 -6.19
CA GLN A 29 -21.89 -23.04 -6.52
C GLN A 29 -21.51 -23.64 -7.89
N GLY A 30 -20.79 -22.87 -8.71
CA GLY A 30 -20.40 -23.27 -10.06
C GLY A 30 -19.40 -24.44 -10.10
N PRO A 31 -19.31 -25.15 -11.23
CA PRO A 31 -18.47 -26.34 -11.37
C PRO A 31 -16.98 -26.05 -11.21
N ILE A 32 -16.52 -24.85 -11.59
CA ILE A 32 -15.11 -24.44 -11.48
C ILE A 32 -14.72 -24.25 -10.01
N SER A 33 -15.50 -23.49 -9.25
CA SER A 33 -15.31 -23.32 -7.80
C SER A 33 -15.35 -24.67 -7.09
N GLY A 34 -16.34 -25.51 -7.41
CA GLY A 34 -16.45 -26.86 -6.87
C GLY A 34 -15.23 -27.74 -7.17
N ALA A 35 -14.66 -27.66 -8.37
CA ALA A 35 -13.43 -28.39 -8.74
C ALA A 35 -12.21 -27.89 -7.96
N VAL A 36 -12.05 -26.57 -7.84
CA VAL A 36 -10.94 -25.95 -7.08
C VAL A 36 -11.01 -26.33 -5.59
N LYS A 37 -12.19 -26.25 -4.97
CA LYS A 37 -12.39 -26.60 -3.55
C LYS A 37 -12.12 -28.07 -3.25
N LYS A 38 -12.39 -28.98 -4.20
CA LYS A 38 -12.11 -30.42 -4.05
C LYS A 38 -10.62 -30.76 -4.19
N ALA A 39 -9.87 -29.97 -4.96
CA ALA A 39 -8.45 -30.20 -5.19
C ALA A 39 -7.58 -29.57 -4.09
N TRP A 40 -7.19 -30.37 -3.10
CA TRP A 40 -6.43 -29.91 -1.91
C TRP A 40 -5.17 -29.10 -2.23
N TYR A 41 -4.50 -29.36 -3.36
CA TYR A 41 -3.24 -28.72 -3.76
C TYR A 41 -3.43 -27.44 -4.56
N PHE A 42 -4.63 -27.18 -5.09
CA PHE A 42 -4.85 -26.11 -6.06
C PHE A 42 -4.70 -24.72 -5.43
N THR A 43 -5.39 -24.46 -4.33
CA THR A 43 -5.31 -23.19 -3.59
C THR A 43 -3.89 -22.91 -3.06
N PRO A 44 -3.16 -23.86 -2.43
CA PRO A 44 -1.76 -23.66 -2.08
C PRO A 44 -0.85 -23.33 -3.26
N MET A 45 -0.99 -24.04 -4.39
CA MET A 45 -0.18 -23.79 -5.59
C MET A 45 -0.44 -22.39 -6.17
N ALA A 46 -1.72 -22.01 -6.27
CA ALA A 46 -2.10 -20.65 -6.66
C ALA A 46 -1.49 -19.60 -5.70
N GLY A 47 -1.43 -19.90 -4.40
CA GLY A 47 -0.77 -19.07 -3.39
C GLY A 47 0.73 -18.91 -3.63
N CYS A 48 1.45 -19.98 -3.94
CA CYS A 48 2.89 -19.91 -4.27
C CYS A 48 3.13 -19.03 -5.50
N ILE A 49 2.35 -19.23 -6.57
CA ILE A 49 2.43 -18.41 -7.79
C ILE A 49 2.12 -16.94 -7.46
N HIS A 50 1.11 -16.69 -6.62
CA HIS A 50 0.75 -15.34 -6.18
C HIS A 50 1.88 -14.64 -5.43
N LEU A 51 2.56 -15.33 -4.52
CA LEU A 51 3.69 -14.78 -3.77
C LEU A 51 4.90 -14.50 -4.66
N VAL A 52 5.20 -15.37 -5.63
CA VAL A 52 6.27 -15.12 -6.62
C VAL A 52 5.93 -13.89 -7.45
N ALA A 53 4.70 -13.79 -7.95
CA ALA A 53 4.25 -12.62 -8.71
C ALA A 53 4.30 -11.34 -7.85
N LEU A 54 3.93 -11.42 -6.57
CA LEU A 54 4.05 -10.30 -5.62
C LEU A 54 5.49 -9.86 -5.41
N ALA A 55 6.42 -10.82 -5.28
CA ALA A 55 7.84 -10.53 -5.10
C ALA A 55 8.44 -9.85 -6.35
N ILE A 56 8.12 -10.34 -7.55
CA ILE A 56 8.56 -9.73 -8.81
C ILE A 56 7.99 -8.32 -8.95
N LEU A 57 6.69 -8.14 -8.67
CA LEU A 57 6.04 -6.84 -8.75
C LEU A 57 6.63 -5.85 -7.74
N GLY A 58 6.72 -6.25 -6.47
CA GLY A 58 7.27 -5.42 -5.40
C GLY A 58 8.73 -5.06 -5.66
N GLY A 59 9.54 -6.02 -6.12
CA GLY A 59 10.92 -5.76 -6.53
C GLY A 59 11.03 -4.75 -7.67
N ALA A 60 10.22 -4.88 -8.72
CA ALA A 60 10.22 -3.95 -9.84
C ALA A 60 9.77 -2.52 -9.45
N VAL A 61 8.74 -2.41 -8.60
CA VAL A 61 8.29 -1.12 -8.03
C VAL A 61 9.40 -0.50 -7.18
N ILE A 62 9.93 -1.24 -6.20
CA ILE A 62 10.97 -0.74 -5.29
C ILE A 62 12.22 -0.33 -6.06
N ILE A 63 12.71 -1.13 -7.00
CA ILE A 63 13.92 -0.80 -7.79
C ILE A 63 13.71 0.48 -8.60
N SER A 64 12.56 0.60 -9.27
CA SER A 64 12.29 1.75 -10.13
C SER A 64 11.96 3.03 -9.36
N ASP A 65 11.22 2.94 -8.25
CA ASP A 65 10.83 4.09 -7.43
C ASP A 65 11.95 4.54 -6.47
N LEU A 66 12.74 3.63 -5.90
CA LEU A 66 13.90 4.02 -5.09
C LEU A 66 14.97 4.73 -5.93
N ARG A 67 15.04 4.49 -7.24
CA ARG A 67 15.91 5.27 -8.13
C ARG A 67 15.50 6.75 -8.22
N ILE A 68 14.22 7.04 -8.01
CA ILE A 68 13.67 8.38 -8.06
C ILE A 68 13.79 9.08 -6.70
N ILE A 69 13.50 8.36 -5.61
CA ILE A 69 13.38 8.97 -4.28
C ILE A 69 14.65 8.84 -3.43
N GLY A 70 15.57 7.92 -3.77
CA GLY A 70 16.75 7.60 -2.97
C GLY A 70 17.93 6.98 -3.76
N PRO A 71 18.82 6.20 -3.12
CA PRO A 71 20.07 5.66 -3.67
C PRO A 71 19.82 4.35 -4.41
N GLY A 72 18.73 4.28 -5.19
CA GLY A 72 18.51 3.16 -6.10
C GLY A 72 19.63 3.04 -7.14
N ILE A 73 19.43 2.25 -8.19
CA ILE A 73 20.46 1.97 -9.20
C ILE A 73 20.87 3.26 -9.95
N SER A 74 21.88 3.97 -9.44
CA SER A 74 22.31 5.28 -9.95
C SER A 74 22.95 5.21 -11.33
N ALA A 75 23.46 4.04 -11.72
CA ALA A 75 24.09 3.77 -13.01
C ALA A 75 23.17 3.98 -14.23
N GLN A 76 21.84 4.05 -14.05
CA GLN A 76 20.88 4.31 -15.12
C GLN A 76 19.96 5.47 -14.77
N SER A 77 19.42 6.15 -15.78
CA SER A 77 18.42 7.19 -15.55
C SER A 77 17.11 6.59 -15.02
N PRO A 78 16.27 7.36 -14.29
CA PRO A 78 14.96 6.88 -13.85
C PRO A 78 14.09 6.35 -14.99
N GLN A 79 14.10 7.01 -16.14
CA GLN A 79 13.33 6.59 -17.31
C GLN A 79 13.82 5.25 -17.86
N THR A 80 15.13 5.08 -18.09
CA THR A 80 15.69 3.84 -18.62
C THR A 80 15.43 2.66 -17.68
N LEU A 81 15.54 2.88 -16.37
CA LEU A 81 15.21 1.84 -15.39
C LEU A 81 13.72 1.52 -15.40
N ASN A 82 12.85 2.54 -15.51
CA ASN A 82 11.40 2.34 -15.62
C ASN A 82 11.03 1.50 -16.86
N GLU A 83 11.61 1.81 -18.02
CA GLU A 83 11.41 1.05 -19.27
C GLU A 83 11.82 -0.42 -19.14
N LYS A 84 12.95 -0.69 -18.47
CA LYS A 84 13.42 -2.06 -18.22
C LYS A 84 12.55 -2.82 -17.22
N MET A 85 12.01 -2.14 -16.21
CA MET A 85 11.16 -2.77 -15.18
C MET A 85 9.71 -2.94 -15.65
N ARG A 86 9.25 -2.16 -16.63
CA ARG A 86 7.89 -2.21 -17.16
C ARG A 86 7.38 -3.60 -17.57
N PRO A 87 8.11 -4.45 -18.33
CA PRO A 87 7.63 -5.79 -18.65
C PRO A 87 7.45 -6.66 -17.39
N PHE A 88 8.33 -6.54 -16.40
CA PHE A 88 8.20 -7.25 -15.13
C PHE A 88 6.96 -6.80 -14.36
N LEU A 89 6.70 -5.48 -14.30
CA LEU A 89 5.48 -4.94 -13.68
C LEU A 89 4.22 -5.49 -14.34
N ILE A 90 4.16 -5.51 -15.68
CA ILE A 90 2.99 -5.99 -16.44
C ILE A 90 2.78 -7.49 -16.19
N TRP A 91 3.80 -8.32 -16.40
CA TRP A 91 3.66 -9.76 -16.26
C TRP A 91 3.42 -10.19 -14.81
N ALA A 92 4.02 -9.50 -13.85
CA ALA A 92 3.76 -9.75 -12.44
C ALA A 92 2.34 -9.33 -12.03
N ALA A 93 1.82 -8.20 -12.53
CA ALA A 93 0.44 -7.79 -12.30
C ALA A 93 -0.56 -8.79 -12.92
N VAL A 94 -0.31 -9.26 -14.14
CA VAL A 94 -1.11 -10.32 -14.78
C VAL A 94 -1.09 -11.60 -13.95
N GLY A 95 0.10 -12.05 -13.55
CA GLY A 95 0.26 -13.22 -12.68
C GLY A 95 -0.47 -13.08 -11.34
N LEU A 96 -0.39 -11.90 -10.71
CA LEU A 96 -1.08 -11.57 -9.46
C LEU A 96 -2.61 -11.62 -9.60
N ILE A 97 -3.16 -11.02 -10.66
CA ILE A 97 -4.61 -11.02 -10.92
C ILE A 97 -5.07 -12.45 -11.17
N PHE A 98 -4.40 -13.17 -12.07
CA PHE A 98 -4.77 -14.54 -12.44
C PHE A 98 -4.72 -15.47 -11.23
N SER A 99 -3.59 -15.52 -10.52
CA SER A 99 -3.46 -16.32 -9.30
C SER A 99 -4.41 -15.88 -8.18
N GLY A 100 -4.71 -14.59 -8.07
CA GLY A 100 -5.68 -14.05 -7.11
C GLY A 100 -7.10 -14.53 -7.37
N VAL A 101 -7.52 -14.59 -8.64
CA VAL A 101 -8.80 -15.18 -9.05
C VAL A 101 -8.85 -16.67 -8.69
N LEU A 102 -7.78 -17.41 -8.97
CA LEU A 102 -7.69 -18.83 -8.59
C LEU A 102 -7.81 -19.05 -7.07
N LEU A 103 -7.19 -18.19 -6.26
CA LEU A 103 -7.33 -18.21 -4.81
C LEU A 103 -8.76 -17.89 -4.36
N ALA A 104 -9.40 -16.89 -4.98
CA ALA A 104 -10.77 -16.49 -4.67
C ALA A 104 -11.78 -17.62 -4.94
N LEU A 105 -11.58 -18.42 -5.99
CA LEU A 105 -12.42 -19.58 -6.31
C LEU A 105 -12.47 -20.63 -5.20
N GLY A 106 -11.42 -20.76 -4.39
CA GLY A 106 -11.40 -21.67 -3.25
C GLY A 106 -12.30 -21.20 -2.09
N GLN A 107 -12.60 -19.91 -2.00
CA GLN A 107 -13.26 -19.29 -0.85
C GLN A 107 -14.15 -18.09 -1.27
N VAL A 108 -15.00 -18.27 -2.28
CA VAL A 108 -15.71 -17.17 -2.98
C VAL A 108 -16.56 -16.34 -2.02
N MET A 109 -17.43 -16.98 -1.23
CA MET A 109 -18.29 -16.24 -0.29
C MET A 109 -17.51 -15.64 0.89
N ARG A 110 -16.36 -16.21 1.26
CA ARG A 110 -15.49 -15.61 2.28
C ARG A 110 -14.89 -14.30 1.78
N VAL A 111 -14.39 -14.28 0.54
CA VAL A 111 -13.83 -13.04 -0.04
C VAL A 111 -14.91 -12.00 -0.32
N TYR A 112 -16.11 -12.42 -0.75
CA TYR A 112 -17.27 -11.52 -0.92
C TYR A 112 -17.59 -10.77 0.38
N ASN A 113 -17.67 -11.49 1.50
CA ASN A 113 -18.05 -10.89 2.77
C ASN A 113 -16.90 -10.16 3.47
N SER A 114 -15.67 -10.20 2.94
CA SER A 114 -14.48 -9.63 3.56
C SER A 114 -14.24 -8.17 3.11
N PRO A 115 -14.41 -7.15 3.97
CA PRO A 115 -14.09 -5.77 3.61
C PRO A 115 -12.62 -5.55 3.17
N PRO A 116 -11.62 -6.18 3.79
CA PRO A 116 -10.23 -6.12 3.32
C PRO A 116 -10.04 -6.59 1.87
N PHE A 117 -10.85 -7.54 1.38
CA PHE A 117 -10.80 -7.97 -0.02
C PHE A 117 -11.22 -6.85 -0.97
N TRP A 118 -12.34 -6.19 -0.70
CA TRP A 118 -12.82 -5.06 -1.52
C TRP A 118 -11.84 -3.89 -1.52
N LEU A 119 -11.25 -3.60 -0.35
CA LEU A 119 -10.20 -2.61 -0.24
C LEU A 119 -8.95 -3.00 -1.03
N LYS A 120 -8.57 -4.29 -1.04
CA LYS A 120 -7.49 -4.81 -1.88
C LYS A 120 -7.79 -4.60 -3.36
N MET A 121 -9.02 -4.85 -3.80
CA MET A 121 -9.42 -4.67 -5.20
C MET A 121 -9.38 -3.20 -5.61
N ALA A 122 -9.87 -2.30 -4.77
CA ALA A 122 -9.78 -0.86 -5.01
C ALA A 122 -8.33 -0.36 -5.03
N SER A 123 -7.49 -0.83 -4.10
CA SER A 123 -6.06 -0.50 -4.03
C SER A 123 -5.31 -1.02 -5.24
N LEU A 124 -5.59 -2.24 -5.68
CA LEU A 124 -4.99 -2.84 -6.88
C LEU A 124 -5.37 -2.03 -8.13
N PHE A 125 -6.65 -1.70 -8.29
CA PHE A 125 -7.12 -0.85 -9.39
C PHE A 125 -6.40 0.50 -9.38
N ALA A 126 -6.38 1.18 -8.23
CA ALA A 126 -5.71 2.47 -8.07
C ALA A 126 -4.22 2.38 -8.38
N ALA A 127 -3.52 1.36 -7.88
CA ALA A 127 -2.10 1.13 -8.11
C ALA A 127 -1.79 0.92 -9.60
N ILE A 128 -2.58 0.09 -10.30
CA ILE A 128 -2.41 -0.17 -11.73
C ILE A 128 -2.65 1.10 -12.54
N VAL A 129 -3.80 1.77 -12.33
CA VAL A 129 -4.13 3.00 -13.05
C VAL A 129 -3.05 4.04 -12.81
N PHE A 130 -2.70 4.31 -11.55
CA PHE A 130 -1.69 5.29 -11.18
C PHE A 130 -0.31 4.99 -11.79
N THR A 131 0.12 3.73 -11.75
CA THR A 131 1.43 3.30 -12.28
C THR A 131 1.53 3.56 -13.78
N PHE A 132 0.54 3.13 -14.55
CA PHE A 132 0.59 3.20 -16.01
C PHE A 132 0.12 4.53 -16.61
N THR A 133 -0.46 5.41 -15.81
CA THR A 133 -0.89 6.75 -16.26
C THR A 133 -0.04 7.83 -15.62
N THR A 134 -0.28 8.17 -14.35
CA THR A 134 0.40 9.23 -13.61
C THR A 134 1.90 9.03 -13.52
N ARG A 135 2.31 7.88 -12.99
CA ARG A 135 3.72 7.59 -12.75
C ARG A 135 4.52 7.53 -14.03
N ASP A 136 4.11 6.70 -14.98
CA ASP A 136 4.78 6.59 -16.26
C ASP A 136 4.83 7.93 -17.00
N ALA A 137 3.75 8.72 -17.02
CA ALA A 137 3.74 10.02 -17.68
C ALA A 137 4.67 11.03 -17.01
N VAL A 138 4.65 11.12 -15.67
CA VAL A 138 5.48 12.07 -14.92
C VAL A 138 6.97 11.73 -15.04
N ILE A 139 7.32 10.43 -15.03
CA ILE A 139 8.73 10.00 -15.22
C ILE A 139 9.20 10.29 -16.65
N ARG A 140 8.39 9.98 -17.67
CA ARG A 140 8.75 10.21 -19.08
C ARG A 140 8.85 11.70 -19.45
N ASN A 141 8.14 12.57 -18.73
CA ASN A 141 8.13 14.00 -18.98
C ASN A 141 8.94 14.78 -17.93
N GLU A 142 9.94 14.14 -17.31
CA GLU A 142 10.90 14.77 -16.39
C GLU A 142 10.23 15.57 -15.25
N GLY A 143 9.12 15.06 -14.71
CA GLY A 143 8.36 15.69 -13.63
C GLY A 143 7.21 16.58 -14.06
N LYS A 144 6.98 16.79 -15.36
CA LYS A 144 5.81 17.56 -15.84
C LYS A 144 4.54 16.72 -15.73
N LEU A 145 3.50 17.31 -15.12
CA LEU A 145 2.18 16.70 -15.01
C LEU A 145 1.38 16.94 -16.29
N THR A 146 1.31 15.92 -17.15
CA THR A 146 0.47 15.92 -18.35
C THR A 146 -1.01 15.75 -18.00
N ILE A 147 -1.90 15.95 -18.97
CA ILE A 147 -3.35 15.70 -18.80
C ILE A 147 -3.61 14.24 -18.41
N THR A 148 -2.90 13.29 -19.02
CA THR A 148 -3.01 11.86 -18.67
C THR A 148 -2.59 11.60 -17.23
N ALA A 149 -1.58 12.32 -16.73
CA ALA A 149 -1.15 12.19 -15.34
C ALA A 149 -2.19 12.74 -14.36
N TRP A 150 -2.83 13.87 -14.68
CA TRP A 150 -3.89 14.43 -13.85
C TRP A 150 -5.12 13.53 -13.80
N ILE A 151 -5.57 13.01 -14.95
CA ILE A 151 -6.72 12.10 -15.01
C ILE A 151 -6.41 10.82 -14.22
N GLY A 152 -5.23 10.23 -14.45
CA GLY A 152 -4.77 9.06 -13.72
C GLY A 152 -4.73 9.25 -12.22
N LEU A 153 -4.20 10.40 -11.77
CA LEU A 153 -4.11 10.77 -10.37
C LEU A 153 -5.51 10.91 -9.77
N ALA A 154 -6.40 11.66 -10.42
CA ALA A 154 -7.75 11.87 -9.95
C ALA A 154 -8.51 10.54 -9.83
N VAL A 155 -8.52 9.71 -10.87
CA VAL A 155 -9.24 8.43 -10.89
C VAL A 155 -8.71 7.49 -9.81
N SER A 156 -7.38 7.29 -9.74
CA SER A 156 -6.78 6.39 -8.76
C SER A 156 -6.99 6.85 -7.33
N MET A 157 -6.81 8.15 -7.04
CA MET A 157 -6.99 8.70 -5.70
C MET A 157 -8.45 8.68 -5.26
N VAL A 158 -9.39 9.03 -6.15
CA VAL A 158 -10.82 9.01 -5.83
C VAL A 158 -11.26 7.58 -5.51
N VAL A 159 -10.94 6.59 -6.36
CA VAL A 159 -11.31 5.19 -6.08
C VAL A 159 -10.66 4.71 -4.79
N PHE A 160 -9.37 4.95 -4.62
CA PHE A 160 -8.65 4.52 -3.44
C PHE A 160 -9.24 5.11 -2.15
N TRP A 161 -9.38 6.44 -2.07
CA TRP A 161 -9.84 7.11 -0.86
C TRP A 161 -11.33 6.90 -0.58
N LEU A 162 -12.18 6.84 -1.60
CA LEU A 162 -13.60 6.51 -1.38
C LEU A 162 -13.75 5.08 -0.86
N SER A 163 -13.10 4.10 -1.47
CA SER A 163 -13.14 2.72 -0.97
C SER A 163 -12.54 2.62 0.42
N TRP A 164 -11.46 3.34 0.70
CA TRP A 164 -10.88 3.43 2.03
C TRP A 164 -11.90 3.93 3.06
N ILE A 165 -12.50 5.09 2.81
CA ILE A 165 -13.43 5.75 3.75
C ILE A 165 -14.64 4.84 4.03
N ASN A 166 -15.24 4.26 2.99
CA ASN A 166 -16.48 3.49 3.14
C ASN A 166 -16.25 2.06 3.68
N LEU A 167 -15.12 1.42 3.40
CA LEU A 167 -14.89 0.01 3.77
C LEU A 167 -14.15 -0.16 5.11
N THR A 168 -13.65 0.91 5.71
CA THR A 168 -12.87 0.87 6.97
C THR A 168 -13.63 1.38 8.19
N ASP A 169 -14.96 1.27 8.19
CA ASP A 169 -15.85 1.61 9.32
C ASP A 169 -15.84 0.59 10.48
N TRP A 170 -15.27 -0.60 10.28
CA TRP A 170 -15.45 -1.73 11.19
C TRP A 170 -14.39 -1.83 12.31
N PHE A 171 -14.43 -0.89 13.25
CA PHE A 171 -13.47 -0.67 14.35
C PHE A 171 -12.21 0.07 13.90
N PHE A 172 -12.06 1.30 14.39
CA PHE A 172 -11.05 2.31 14.07
C PHE A 172 -9.58 1.83 13.96
N GLY A 173 -9.23 0.65 14.50
CA GLY A 173 -7.87 0.09 14.48
C GLY A 173 -7.28 -0.12 13.08
N ALA A 174 -8.10 -0.44 12.07
CA ALA A 174 -7.66 -0.56 10.69
C ALA A 174 -7.27 0.79 10.06
N ARG A 175 -8.06 1.84 10.34
CA ARG A 175 -7.73 3.22 9.97
C ARG A 175 -6.41 3.64 10.59
N GLN A 176 -6.20 3.31 11.85
CA GLN A 176 -4.99 3.64 12.59
C GLN A 176 -3.75 2.91 12.07
N ALA A 177 -3.81 1.60 11.85
CA ALA A 177 -2.67 0.82 11.34
C ALA A 177 -2.21 1.28 9.95
N TYR A 178 -3.15 1.67 9.10
CA TYR A 178 -2.85 2.15 7.77
C TYR A 178 -2.40 3.61 7.74
N LEU A 179 -2.90 4.46 8.63
CA LEU A 179 -2.34 5.79 8.85
C LEU A 179 -0.91 5.69 9.37
N ILE A 180 -0.64 4.81 10.34
CA ILE A 180 0.72 4.50 10.79
C ILE A 180 1.56 4.06 9.60
N PHE A 181 1.05 3.21 8.71
CA PHE A 181 1.75 2.82 7.49
C PHE A 181 1.99 3.99 6.50
N VAL A 182 1.01 4.87 6.28
CA VAL A 182 1.14 6.12 5.50
C VAL A 182 2.22 7.01 6.10
N PHE A 183 2.27 7.17 7.43
CA PHE A 183 3.27 7.97 8.13
C PHE A 183 4.64 7.28 8.18
N ILE A 184 4.68 5.95 8.21
CA ILE A 184 5.89 5.14 8.04
C ILE A 184 6.45 5.36 6.63
N LEU A 185 5.65 5.30 5.56
CA LEU A 185 6.12 5.54 4.20
C LEU A 185 6.46 7.01 3.94
N ALA A 186 5.64 7.93 4.44
CA ALA A 186 5.90 9.35 4.38
C ALA A 186 7.19 9.69 5.15
N GLY A 187 7.42 9.09 6.32
CA GLY A 187 8.63 9.25 7.12
C GLY A 187 9.86 8.58 6.52
N LEU A 188 9.76 7.33 6.06
CA LEU A 188 10.86 6.50 5.53
C LEU A 188 11.38 6.95 4.18
N VAL A 189 10.49 7.44 3.33
CA VAL A 189 10.79 7.59 1.91
C VAL A 189 10.65 9.05 1.47
N PHE A 190 9.65 9.78 1.98
CA PHE A 190 9.24 11.05 1.40
C PHE A 190 9.67 12.32 2.16
N ALA A 191 9.41 12.44 3.46
CA ALA A 191 9.66 13.65 4.24
C ALA A 191 11.14 14.03 4.33
N PRO A 192 12.06 13.07 4.54
CA PRO A 192 13.47 13.41 4.58
C PRO A 192 13.98 13.85 3.19
N SER A 193 13.37 13.29 2.14
CA SER A 193 13.56 13.66 0.75
C SER A 193 13.30 15.18 0.51
N LEU A 194 12.41 15.81 1.28
CA LEU A 194 12.12 17.23 1.15
C LEU A 194 13.14 18.14 1.86
N LEU A 195 14.03 17.59 2.70
CA LEU A 195 14.97 18.38 3.48
C LEU A 195 16.17 18.86 2.64
N PRO A 196 16.64 20.11 2.86
CA PRO A 196 17.80 20.63 2.14
C PRO A 196 19.08 19.88 2.51
N ALA A 197 20.02 19.82 1.55
CA ALA A 197 21.27 19.06 1.69
C ALA A 197 22.09 19.44 2.94
N SER A 198 22.01 20.69 3.38
CA SER A 198 22.68 21.21 4.59
C SER A 198 22.22 20.51 5.88
N VAL A 199 20.94 20.17 6.00
CA VAL A 199 20.37 19.47 7.15
C VAL A 199 20.71 17.98 7.11
N THR A 200 20.84 17.44 5.90
CA THR A 200 20.90 15.99 5.65
C THR A 200 22.34 15.46 5.57
N ALA A 201 23.31 16.33 5.24
CA ALA A 201 24.72 15.99 5.08
C ALA A 201 25.43 15.46 6.35
N PRO A 202 25.18 16.00 7.57
CA PRO A 202 25.74 15.43 8.80
C PRO A 202 25.18 14.03 9.07
N VAL A 203 23.88 13.86 8.85
CA VAL A 203 23.17 12.59 9.08
C VAL A 203 23.57 11.53 8.05
N ARG A 204 23.93 11.93 6.83
CA ARG A 204 24.50 11.05 5.78
C ARG A 204 25.87 10.46 6.09
N ARG A 205 26.56 10.93 7.12
CA ARG A 205 27.83 10.36 7.59
C ARG A 205 27.66 9.27 8.65
N LEU A 206 26.50 9.21 9.32
CA LEU A 206 26.13 8.13 10.25
C LEU A 206 25.97 6.72 9.64
N PRO A 207 25.49 6.51 8.40
CA PRO A 207 25.17 5.19 7.88
C PRO A 207 26.39 4.36 7.45
N GLN A 208 27.59 4.95 7.38
CA GLN A 208 28.84 4.18 7.33
C GLN A 208 29.22 3.59 8.70
N LEU A 209 28.56 4.02 9.79
CA LEU A 209 28.82 3.62 11.18
C LEU A 209 27.68 2.82 11.82
N VAL A 210 26.46 2.84 11.25
CA VAL A 210 25.27 2.20 11.82
C VAL A 210 24.85 1.04 10.94
N SER A 211 25.11 -0.18 11.39
CA SER A 211 24.72 -1.40 10.69
C SER A 211 23.18 -1.57 10.68
N LEU A 212 22.62 -2.21 9.65
CA LEU A 212 21.19 -2.57 9.56
C LEU A 212 20.61 -3.14 10.88
N PRO A 213 21.34 -3.98 11.64
CA PRO A 213 20.93 -4.45 12.97
C PRO A 213 20.71 -3.34 14.01
N VAL A 214 21.50 -2.26 14.01
CA VAL A 214 21.34 -1.15 14.95
C VAL A 214 20.10 -0.33 14.60
N VAL A 215 19.85 -0.10 13.31
CA VAL A 215 18.59 0.51 12.85
C VAL A 215 17.42 -0.35 13.32
N PHE A 216 17.46 -1.65 13.06
CA PHE A 216 16.41 -2.57 13.48
C PHE A 216 16.19 -2.56 15.00
N ALA A 217 17.26 -2.58 15.80
CA ALA A 217 17.19 -2.52 17.26
C ALA A 217 16.61 -1.19 17.78
N VAL A 218 16.94 -0.06 17.14
CA VAL A 218 16.34 1.25 17.46
C VAL A 218 14.86 1.27 17.13
N VAL A 219 14.45 0.76 15.96
CA VAL A 219 13.05 0.70 15.56
C VAL A 219 12.24 -0.17 16.51
N VAL A 220 12.73 -1.39 16.79
CA VAL A 220 12.10 -2.30 17.75
C VAL A 220 12.05 -1.65 19.12
N GLY A 221 13.14 -1.04 19.60
CA GLY A 221 13.18 -0.34 20.88
C GLY A 221 12.18 0.81 20.96
N LEU A 222 12.06 1.62 19.91
CA LEU A 222 11.09 2.71 19.84
C LEU A 222 9.64 2.21 19.81
N ILE A 223 9.35 1.13 19.07
CA ILE A 223 8.03 0.48 19.08
C ILE A 223 7.75 -0.05 20.48
N THR A 224 8.68 -0.78 21.10
CA THR A 224 8.54 -1.31 22.45
C THR A 224 8.31 -0.21 23.48
N VAL A 225 9.07 0.90 23.43
CA VAL A 225 8.86 2.05 24.31
C VAL A 225 7.51 2.70 24.08
N ALA A 226 7.07 2.86 22.82
CA ALA A 226 5.73 3.37 22.52
C ALA A 226 4.62 2.47 23.10
N PHE A 227 4.78 1.15 22.99
CA PHE A 227 3.86 0.18 23.61
C PHE A 227 3.90 0.23 25.14
N LEU A 228 5.07 0.31 25.77
CA LEU A 228 5.20 0.37 27.23
C LEU A 228 4.67 1.68 27.83
N LEU A 229 4.95 2.81 27.19
CA LEU A 229 4.42 4.12 27.58
C LEU A 229 2.92 4.25 27.34
N SER A 230 2.35 3.42 26.46
CA SER A 230 0.93 3.50 26.12
C SER A 230 -0.01 3.02 27.24
N GLY A 231 0.50 2.25 28.22
CA GLY A 231 -0.26 1.84 29.40
C GLY A 231 -1.62 1.23 29.07
N ILE A 232 -1.65 0.22 28.19
CA ILE A 232 -2.90 -0.40 27.71
C ILE A 232 -3.56 -1.14 28.87
N ASP A 233 -4.54 -0.50 29.50
CA ASP A 233 -5.52 -1.18 30.32
C ASP A 233 -6.52 -1.88 29.40
N TYR A 234 -6.29 -3.16 29.12
CA TYR A 234 -7.18 -3.98 28.29
C TYR A 234 -8.59 -4.14 28.91
N MET A 235 -8.78 -3.72 30.17
CA MET A 235 -10.03 -3.91 30.92
C MET A 235 -10.98 -2.72 30.82
N THR A 236 -10.48 -1.53 30.46
CA THR A 236 -11.33 -0.39 30.09
C THR A 236 -11.07 -0.06 28.63
N GLU A 237 -11.92 -0.62 27.75
CA GLU A 237 -12.02 -0.20 26.35
C GLU A 237 -12.39 1.28 26.35
N LYS A 238 -11.38 2.16 26.41
CA LYS A 238 -11.56 3.59 26.18
C LYS A 238 -12.15 3.64 24.78
N ASP A 239 -13.40 4.06 24.67
CA ASP A 239 -14.17 3.99 23.44
C ASP A 239 -13.58 4.94 22.39
N MET A 240 -12.49 4.51 21.77
CA MET A 240 -11.81 5.21 20.68
C MET A 240 -12.76 5.40 19.50
N ASN A 241 -13.82 4.59 19.41
CA ASN A 241 -14.87 4.69 18.41
C ASN A 241 -15.70 5.98 18.60
N GLY A 242 -15.85 6.47 19.83
CA GLY A 242 -16.54 7.73 20.14
C GLY A 242 -15.71 9.00 19.89
N MET A 243 -14.39 8.88 19.63
CA MET A 243 -13.49 10.03 19.53
C MET A 243 -13.36 10.61 18.11
N GLY A 244 -13.73 9.87 17.06
CA GLY A 244 -13.65 10.36 15.67
C GLY A 244 -12.26 10.89 15.30
N ILE A 245 -12.18 12.13 14.80
CA ILE A 245 -10.91 12.81 14.48
C ILE A 245 -10.07 13.10 15.75
N GLY A 246 -10.66 13.09 16.94
CA GLY A 246 -9.93 13.21 18.21
C GLY A 246 -8.97 12.05 18.48
N ALA A 247 -9.19 10.89 17.85
CA ALA A 247 -8.28 9.75 17.94
C ALA A 247 -6.87 10.08 17.40
N PHE A 248 -6.74 11.00 16.43
CA PHE A 248 -5.46 11.39 15.84
C PHE A 248 -4.54 12.15 16.81
N PHE A 249 -5.12 12.74 17.86
CA PHE A 249 -4.39 13.46 18.89
C PHE A 249 -4.14 12.62 20.13
N GLN A 250 -4.47 11.32 20.09
CA GLN A 250 -4.12 10.40 21.15
C GLN A 250 -2.59 10.26 21.23
N PRO A 251 -1.98 10.40 22.43
CA PRO A 251 -0.53 10.35 22.61
C PRO A 251 0.13 9.10 22.02
N GLN A 252 -0.59 7.98 21.98
CA GLN A 252 -0.11 6.68 21.50
C GLN A 252 0.02 6.65 19.97
N ILE A 253 -0.97 7.20 19.26
CA ILE A 253 -0.97 7.34 17.80
C ILE A 253 0.10 8.35 17.39
N LEU A 254 0.18 9.50 18.08
CA LEU A 254 1.23 10.48 17.88
C LEU A 254 2.63 9.90 18.15
N GLY A 255 2.77 9.06 19.18
CA GLY A 255 4.01 8.36 19.50
C GLY A 255 4.43 7.39 18.39
N MET A 256 3.51 6.55 17.91
CA MET A 256 3.77 5.62 16.79
C MET A 256 4.07 6.37 15.48
N MET A 257 3.38 7.48 15.21
CA MET A 257 3.66 8.36 14.07
C MET A 257 5.03 9.02 14.17
N LEU A 258 5.44 9.47 15.37
CA LEU A 258 6.75 10.05 15.61
C LEU A 258 7.86 9.00 15.46
N VAL A 259 7.68 7.80 16.02
CA VAL A 259 8.61 6.67 15.88
C VAL A 259 8.77 6.28 14.41
N ALA A 260 7.66 6.15 13.69
CA ALA A 260 7.64 5.91 12.24
C ALA A 260 8.39 6.98 11.46
N PHE A 261 8.16 8.25 11.80
CA PHE A 261 8.81 9.40 11.18
C PHE A 261 10.32 9.44 11.45
N VAL A 262 10.75 9.22 12.70
CA VAL A 262 12.16 9.22 13.11
C VAL A 262 12.90 8.01 12.54
N THR A 263 12.32 6.82 12.63
CA THR A 263 12.80 5.60 11.95
C THR A 263 12.99 5.87 10.47
N GLY A 264 12.03 6.59 9.90
CA GLY A 264 12.06 6.99 8.52
C GLY A 264 13.18 7.91 8.14
N LEU A 265 13.37 8.97 8.92
CA LEU A 265 14.49 9.90 8.82
C LEU A 265 15.85 9.20 8.96
N VAL A 266 15.98 8.23 9.87
CA VAL A 266 17.23 7.51 10.13
C VAL A 266 17.58 6.56 8.98
N ALA A 267 16.61 5.76 8.51
CA ALA A 267 16.81 4.90 7.34
C ALA A 267 17.13 5.73 6.09
N TRP A 268 16.47 6.87 5.92
CA TRP A 268 16.69 7.78 4.80
C TRP A 268 18.00 8.58 4.88
N ALA A 269 18.45 8.96 6.07
CA ALA A 269 19.73 9.63 6.21
C ALA A 269 20.88 8.75 5.70
N GLY A 270 20.67 7.44 5.67
CA GLY A 270 21.41 6.41 4.93
C GLY A 270 21.77 6.70 3.48
N MET A 271 20.93 7.49 2.81
CA MET A 271 20.54 7.21 1.46
C MET A 271 20.69 8.49 0.62
N GLY A 272 21.89 8.68 0.07
CA GLY A 272 22.25 9.81 -0.79
C GLY A 272 21.25 10.03 -1.94
N MET A 273 21.09 11.27 -2.39
CA MET A 273 20.15 11.60 -3.46
C MET A 273 20.78 12.39 -4.60
N ASP A 274 20.37 11.99 -5.80
CA ASP A 274 20.36 12.77 -7.04
C ASP A 274 19.15 13.72 -7.11
N LYS A 275 19.32 14.81 -7.86
CA LYS A 275 18.44 15.98 -8.01
C LYS A 275 17.18 15.72 -8.86
N GLN A 276 16.36 14.71 -8.56
CA GLN A 276 15.12 14.50 -9.32
C GLN A 276 14.05 15.56 -8.97
N PRO A 277 13.29 16.07 -9.95
CA PRO A 277 12.12 16.93 -9.73
C PRO A 277 11.16 16.44 -8.64
N LEU A 278 10.64 17.36 -7.83
CA LEU A 278 9.75 17.07 -6.70
C LEU A 278 8.52 16.24 -7.10
N ALA A 279 7.93 16.53 -8.25
CA ALA A 279 6.77 15.81 -8.76
C ALA A 279 7.06 14.32 -9.00
N MET A 280 8.23 13.97 -9.56
CA MET A 280 8.61 12.56 -9.75
C MET A 280 8.72 11.84 -8.41
N ARG A 281 9.24 12.51 -7.40
CA ARG A 281 9.48 11.94 -6.07
C ARG A 281 8.18 11.71 -5.31
N ILE A 282 7.26 12.67 -5.38
CA ILE A 282 5.89 12.53 -4.85
C ILE A 282 5.22 11.33 -5.51
N VAL A 283 5.26 11.27 -6.84
CA VAL A 283 4.57 10.23 -7.61
C VAL A 283 5.16 8.85 -7.35
N ALA A 284 6.49 8.73 -7.24
CA ALA A 284 7.14 7.48 -6.84
C ALA A 284 6.76 7.05 -5.40
N ALA A 285 6.63 7.99 -4.46
CA ALA A 285 6.18 7.67 -3.10
C ALA A 285 4.72 7.18 -3.07
N ILE A 286 3.83 7.83 -3.82
CA ILE A 286 2.43 7.40 -3.95
C ILE A 286 2.34 6.02 -4.62
N SER A 287 3.18 5.73 -5.60
CA SER A 287 3.27 4.42 -6.25
C SER A 287 3.61 3.31 -5.26
N ILE A 288 4.69 3.48 -4.49
CA ILE A 288 5.09 2.53 -3.43
C ILE A 288 3.95 2.34 -2.43
N PHE A 289 3.30 3.44 -2.02
CA PHE A 289 2.17 3.40 -1.12
C PHE A 289 1.03 2.54 -1.65
N LEU A 290 0.48 2.85 -2.83
CA LEU A 290 -0.67 2.11 -3.39
C LEU A 290 -0.38 0.61 -3.56
N TRP A 291 0.82 0.24 -4.00
CA TRP A 291 1.21 -1.16 -4.14
C TRP A 291 1.37 -1.87 -2.80
N ALA A 292 1.99 -1.22 -1.81
CA ALA A 292 2.12 -1.80 -0.49
C ALA A 292 0.76 -1.97 0.20
N SER A 293 -0.16 -1.03 -0.01
CA SER A 293 -1.53 -1.11 0.48
C SER A 293 -2.30 -2.30 -0.08
N THR A 294 -2.09 -2.60 -1.36
CA THR A 294 -2.61 -3.80 -2.02
C THR A 294 -2.04 -5.08 -1.38
N ALA A 295 -0.76 -5.10 -1.01
CA ALA A 295 -0.14 -6.24 -0.35
C ALA A 295 -0.65 -6.43 1.09
N ILE A 296 -0.73 -5.36 1.88
CA ILE A 296 -1.15 -5.36 3.29
C ILE A 296 -2.62 -5.79 3.42
N SER A 297 -3.51 -5.20 2.63
CA SER A 297 -4.92 -5.63 2.58
C SER A 297 -5.05 -7.11 2.23
N GLY A 298 -4.19 -7.63 1.35
CA GLY A 298 -4.08 -9.07 1.07
C GLY A 298 -3.76 -9.94 2.28
N ARG A 299 -2.80 -9.53 3.13
CA ARG A 299 -2.50 -10.25 4.37
C ARG A 299 -3.67 -10.16 5.36
N TRP A 300 -4.39 -9.05 5.35
CA TRP A 300 -5.51 -8.81 6.24
C TRP A 300 -6.71 -9.74 5.95
N ILE A 301 -6.96 -10.11 4.68
CA ILE A 301 -8.00 -11.09 4.32
C ILE A 301 -7.83 -12.42 5.07
N ALA A 302 -6.59 -12.84 5.37
CA ALA A 302 -6.33 -14.12 6.05
C ALA A 302 -6.84 -14.17 7.50
N PHE A 303 -7.07 -13.01 8.12
CA PHE A 303 -7.55 -12.89 9.51
C PHE A 303 -9.07 -12.66 9.61
N TRP A 304 -9.77 -12.68 8.47
CA TRP A 304 -11.22 -12.51 8.36
C TRP A 304 -11.85 -13.83 7.90
#